data_AF-A0A7S1WC56-F1
#
_entry.id   AF-A0A7S1WC56-F1
#
_cell.length_a   1.000
_cell.length_b   1.000
_cell.length_c   1.000
_cell.angle_alpha   90.00
_cell.angle_beta   90.00
_cell.angle_gamma   90.00
#
_symmetry.space_group_name_H-M   'P 1'
#
loop_
_entity.id
_entity.type
_entity.pdbx_description
1 polymer ?
#
loop_
_entity_poly.entity_id
_entity_poly.type
_entity_poly.pdbx_seq_one_letter_code
_entity_poly.pdbx_strand_id
1 'polypeptide(L)'
;DMKGGKGGLPAPAPALETYVVTTRGNDGNEVVLRTLVGEFVEQSANHGRKVYKKSYDGSGEPVDVYLYFWDKRDGPSLEGWWFGNQLGGSQVWSHCNSSSMTPPSTGWRIPWDGGV
;
A
#
# COMPACT_ATOMS: atom_id res chain seq x y z
N ASP A 1 -25.78 -41.67 29.68
CA ASP A 1 -25.77 -41.19 28.29
C ASP A 1 -24.68 -40.14 28.08
N MET A 2 -23.75 -40.41 27.16
CA MET A 2 -22.75 -39.43 26.70
C MET A 2 -23.36 -38.55 25.59
N LYS A 3 -23.20 -37.23 25.66
CA LYS A 3 -23.16 -36.38 24.47
C LYS A 3 -21.97 -35.43 24.57
N GLY A 4 -20.87 -35.83 23.94
CA GLY A 4 -19.77 -34.93 23.62
C GLY A 4 -20.19 -33.99 22.49
N GLY A 5 -20.28 -32.69 22.78
CA GLY A 5 -20.33 -31.65 21.77
C GLY A 5 -18.94 -31.43 21.20
N LYS A 6 -18.72 -31.81 19.94
CA LYS A 6 -17.50 -31.46 19.22
C LYS A 6 -17.52 -29.96 18.92
N GLY A 7 -16.74 -29.18 19.66
CA GLY A 7 -16.40 -27.82 19.28
C GLY A 7 -15.61 -27.86 17.98
N GLY A 8 -16.23 -27.43 16.87
CA GLY A 8 -15.51 -27.22 15.63
C GLY A 8 -14.49 -26.10 15.84
N LEU A 9 -13.23 -26.36 15.50
CA LEU A 9 -12.21 -25.32 15.42
C LEU A 9 -12.73 -24.22 14.46
N PRO A 10 -12.57 -22.92 14.79
CA PRO A 10 -12.94 -21.86 13.86
C PRO A 10 -12.16 -22.04 12.55
N ALA A 11 -12.84 -21.81 11.42
CA ALA A 11 -12.19 -21.80 10.11
C ALA A 11 -11.02 -20.80 10.14
N PRO A 12 -9.88 -21.12 9.51
CA PRO A 12 -8.75 -20.19 9.45
C PRO A 12 -9.21 -18.86 8.82
N ALA A 13 -8.84 -17.75 9.44
CA ALA A 13 -9.06 -16.43 8.86
C ALA A 13 -8.42 -16.38 7.47
N PRO A 14 -9.06 -15.71 6.48
CA PRO A 14 -8.46 -15.55 5.16
C PRO A 14 -7.09 -14.87 5.28
N ALA A 15 -6.12 -15.37 4.51
CA ALA A 15 -4.80 -14.75 4.45
C ALA A 15 -4.90 -13.32 3.88
N LEU A 16 -4.16 -12.39 4.47
CA LEU A 16 -4.07 -11.01 4.00
C LEU A 16 -3.39 -10.97 2.62
N GLU A 17 -3.86 -10.06 1.75
CA GLU A 17 -3.24 -9.86 0.44
C GLU A 17 -1.92 -9.09 0.56
N THR A 18 -0.93 -9.49 -0.25
CA THR A 18 0.42 -8.90 -0.24
C THR A 18 0.79 -8.37 -1.63
N TYR A 19 1.40 -7.18 -1.67
CA TYR A 19 2.03 -6.59 -2.85
C TYR A 19 3.54 -6.50 -2.69
N VAL A 20 4.28 -6.84 -3.73
CA VAL A 20 5.73 -6.61 -3.79
C VAL A 20 6.01 -5.48 -4.77
N VAL A 21 6.49 -4.36 -4.24
CA VAL A 21 6.85 -3.18 -5.02
C VAL A 21 8.31 -3.28 -5.41
N THR A 22 8.58 -3.24 -6.71
CA THR A 22 9.93 -3.25 -7.28
C THR A 22 10.09 -2.11 -8.28
N THR A 23 11.32 -1.67 -8.51
CA THR A 23 11.64 -0.70 -9.56
C THR A 23 12.44 -1.38 -10.68
N ARG A 24 12.31 -0.88 -11.91
CA ARG A 24 13.09 -1.32 -13.08
C ARG A 24 13.96 -0.14 -13.54
N GLY A 25 15.25 -0.18 -13.22
CA GLY A 25 16.19 0.89 -13.56
C GLY A 25 17.44 0.83 -12.69
N ASN A 26 18.47 1.61 -13.03
CA ASN A 26 19.68 1.70 -12.22
C ASN A 26 19.55 2.79 -11.12
N ASP A 27 18.34 3.32 -10.98
CA ASP A 27 17.99 4.50 -10.19
C ASP A 27 17.73 4.12 -8.73
N GLY A 28 17.79 2.83 -8.37
CA GLY A 28 17.56 2.31 -7.01
C GLY A 28 18.52 2.84 -5.92
N ASN A 29 19.45 3.72 -6.30
CA ASN A 29 20.25 4.52 -5.35
C ASN A 29 19.55 5.79 -4.87
N GLU A 30 18.44 6.20 -5.48
CA GLU A 30 17.63 7.30 -4.98
C GLU A 30 16.96 6.89 -3.67
N VAL A 31 17.16 7.71 -2.62
CA VAL A 31 16.70 7.42 -1.25
C VAL A 31 15.19 7.14 -1.23
N VAL A 32 14.41 7.87 -2.03
CA VAL A 32 12.95 7.70 -2.11
C VAL A 32 12.57 6.32 -2.63
N LEU A 33 13.26 5.79 -3.65
CA LEU A 33 12.98 4.47 -4.19
C LEU A 33 13.25 3.37 -3.17
N ARG A 34 14.30 3.50 -2.36
CA ARG A 34 14.60 2.56 -1.27
C ARG A 34 13.52 2.57 -0.19
N THR A 35 12.93 3.73 0.08
CA THR A 35 11.78 3.84 0.99
C THR A 35 10.55 3.09 0.45
N LEU A 36 10.29 3.15 -0.86
CA LEU A 36 9.06 2.60 -1.46
C LEU A 36 9.14 1.13 -1.89
N VAL A 37 10.32 0.64 -2.28
CA VAL A 37 10.51 -0.77 -2.67
C VAL A 37 10.39 -1.68 -1.45
N GLY A 38 9.67 -2.79 -1.59
CA GLY A 38 9.49 -3.78 -0.53
C GLY A 38 8.14 -4.49 -0.59
N GLU A 39 7.88 -5.29 0.45
CA GLU A 39 6.63 -6.01 0.64
C GLU A 39 5.60 -5.14 1.39
N PHE A 40 4.35 -5.16 0.94
CA PHE A 40 3.22 -4.44 1.54
C PHE A 40 2.09 -5.42 1.83
N VAL A 41 1.59 -5.42 3.05
CA VAL A 41 0.54 -6.35 3.51
C VAL A 41 -0.76 -5.57 3.75
N GLU A 42 -1.87 -6.14 3.34
CA GLU A 42 -3.21 -5.59 3.57
C GLU A 42 -3.43 -5.30 5.07
N GLN A 43 -3.93 -4.11 5.37
CA GLN A 43 -4.19 -3.68 6.74
C GLN A 43 -5.64 -3.22 6.94
N SER A 44 -6.22 -2.55 5.95
CA SER A 44 -7.58 -1.99 6.05
C SER A 44 -8.17 -1.72 4.66
N ALA A 45 -9.22 -0.90 4.57
CA ALA A 45 -9.80 -0.45 3.32
C ALA A 45 -10.10 1.06 3.35
N ASN A 46 -9.98 1.72 2.20
CA ASN A 46 -10.28 3.13 1.98
C ASN A 46 -10.94 3.33 0.60
N HIS A 47 -12.00 4.13 0.54
CA HIS A 47 -12.84 4.38 -0.66
C HIS A 47 -13.11 3.12 -1.52
N GLY A 48 -13.52 2.03 -0.87
CA GLY A 48 -13.88 0.77 -1.53
C GLY A 48 -12.70 -0.04 -2.07
N ARG A 49 -11.46 0.30 -1.70
CA ARG A 49 -10.24 -0.43 -2.06
C ARG A 49 -9.43 -0.78 -0.82
N LYS A 50 -8.60 -1.80 -0.92
CA LYS A 50 -7.70 -2.21 0.17
C LYS A 50 -6.60 -1.17 0.38
N VAL A 51 -6.15 -1.07 1.62
CA VAL A 51 -4.99 -0.29 2.06
C VAL A 51 -3.93 -1.28 2.51
N TYR A 52 -2.71 -1.06 2.06
CA TYR A 52 -1.57 -1.90 2.39
C TYR A 52 -0.52 -1.09 3.15
N LYS A 53 0.16 -1.73 4.10
CA LYS A 53 1.27 -1.15 4.86
C LYS A 53 2.54 -1.92 4.58
N LYS A 54 3.66 -1.22 4.38
CA LYS A 54 4.96 -1.82 4.15
C LYS A 54 5.36 -2.68 5.35
N SER A 55 5.74 -3.93 5.08
CA SER A 55 6.35 -4.81 6.05
C SER A 55 7.75 -4.30 6.40
N TYR A 56 8.06 -4.29 7.69
CA TYR A 56 9.43 -4.02 8.14
C TYR A 56 10.30 -5.24 7.82
N ASP A 57 11.34 -5.04 7.00
CA ASP A 57 12.25 -6.10 6.56
C ASP A 57 13.43 -6.32 7.51
N GLY A 58 13.49 -5.59 8.62
CA GLY A 58 14.59 -5.68 9.60
C GLY A 58 15.81 -4.84 9.24
N SER A 59 15.78 -4.09 8.13
CA SER A 59 16.88 -3.23 7.70
C SER A 59 16.56 -1.74 7.89
N GLY A 60 17.53 -0.99 8.42
CA GLY A 60 17.40 0.45 8.62
C GLY A 60 16.39 0.86 9.71
N GLU A 61 15.99 2.13 9.68
CA GLU A 61 14.96 2.67 10.59
C GLU A 61 13.56 2.27 10.11
N PRO A 62 12.64 1.91 11.03
CA PRO A 62 11.27 1.59 10.67
C PRO A 62 10.58 2.84 10.14
N VAL A 63 10.27 2.84 8.84
CA VAL A 63 9.48 3.88 8.19
C VAL A 63 8.13 3.31 7.82
N ASP A 64 7.07 3.93 8.36
CA ASP A 64 5.71 3.61 7.97
C ASP A 64 5.45 4.12 6.54
N VAL A 65 5.13 3.19 5.64
CA VAL A 65 4.72 3.50 4.28
C VAL A 65 3.41 2.80 3.98
N TYR A 66 2.41 3.58 3.60
CA TYR A 66 1.09 3.13 3.23
C TYR A 66 0.92 3.24 1.71
N LEU A 67 0.29 2.23 1.13
CA LEU A 67 -0.19 2.19 -0.25
C LEU A 67 -1.71 2.17 -0.23
N TYR A 68 -2.32 3.25 -0.71
CA TYR A 68 -3.76 3.46 -0.60
C TYR A 68 -4.32 4.23 -1.79
N PHE A 69 -5.61 4.07 -2.03
CA PHE A 69 -6.35 4.88 -2.99
C PHE A 69 -7.01 6.09 -2.31
N TRP A 70 -7.13 7.20 -3.02
CA TRP A 70 -7.89 8.39 -2.66
C TRP A 70 -8.89 8.74 -3.77
N ASP A 71 -10.15 9.00 -3.42
CA ASP A 71 -11.16 9.39 -4.41
C ASP A 71 -11.05 10.88 -4.79
N LYS A 72 -11.86 11.30 -5.77
CA LYS A 72 -11.85 12.67 -6.29
C LYS A 72 -12.49 13.73 -5.37
N ARG A 73 -12.74 13.45 -4.08
CA ARG A 73 -13.44 14.39 -3.17
C ARG A 73 -12.73 15.73 -3.02
N ASP A 74 -11.41 15.72 -3.06
CA ASP A 74 -10.56 16.92 -2.91
C ASP A 74 -10.08 17.45 -4.27
N GLY A 75 -10.60 16.91 -5.37
CA GLY A 75 -10.30 17.32 -6.73
C GLY A 75 -9.82 16.16 -7.61
N PRO A 76 -10.13 16.17 -8.93
CA PRO A 76 -9.70 15.11 -9.85
C PRO A 76 -8.19 14.94 -9.94
N SER A 77 -7.40 15.97 -9.64
CA SER A 77 -5.94 15.90 -9.63
C SER A 77 -5.38 15.09 -8.47
N LEU A 78 -6.14 14.94 -7.37
CA LEU A 78 -5.74 14.21 -6.18
C LEU A 78 -6.29 12.76 -6.15
N GLU A 79 -7.18 12.43 -7.09
CA GLU A 79 -7.65 11.07 -7.28
C GLU A 79 -6.49 10.15 -7.66
N GLY A 80 -6.47 8.94 -7.11
CA GLY A 80 -5.55 7.90 -7.53
C GLY A 80 -4.92 7.13 -6.39
N TRP A 81 -3.81 6.47 -6.70
CA TRP A 81 -3.04 5.68 -5.76
C TRP A 81 -1.85 6.47 -5.22
N TRP A 82 -1.60 6.32 -3.92
CA TRP A 82 -0.63 7.09 -3.17
C TRP A 82 0.30 6.20 -2.36
N PHE A 83 1.57 6.59 -2.30
CA PHE A 83 2.48 6.20 -1.24
C PHE A 83 2.62 7.35 -0.23
N GLY A 84 2.27 7.12 1.03
CA GLY A 84 2.35 8.14 2.08
C GLY A 84 2.65 7.57 3.46
N ASN A 85 3.07 8.43 4.39
CA ASN A 85 3.45 8.00 5.74
C ASN A 85 2.25 7.58 6.61
N GLN A 86 1.05 7.99 6.21
CA GLN A 86 -0.23 7.63 6.81
C GLN A 86 -1.34 7.72 5.75
N LEU A 87 -2.48 7.09 6.03
CA LEU A 87 -3.67 7.15 5.18
C LEU A 87 -4.23 8.58 5.11
N GLY A 88 -4.28 9.17 3.91
CA GLY A 88 -4.83 10.53 3.69
C GLY A 88 -3.99 11.66 4.30
N GLY A 89 -2.74 11.40 4.68
CA GLY A 89 -1.84 12.41 5.23
C GLY A 89 -1.24 13.34 4.17
N SER A 90 -0.66 14.45 4.62
CA SER A 90 0.01 15.43 3.74
C SER A 90 1.43 15.02 3.32
N GLN A 91 2.07 14.08 4.04
CA GLN A 91 3.40 13.61 3.70
C GLN A 91 3.31 12.38 2.80
N VAL A 92 3.55 12.61 1.52
CA VAL A 92 3.45 11.62 0.45
C VAL A 92 4.71 11.62 -0.40
N TRP A 93 5.08 10.45 -0.91
CA TRP A 93 6.25 10.26 -1.76
C TRP A 93 5.89 10.18 -3.24
N SER A 94 4.78 9.52 -3.55
CA SER A 94 4.44 9.18 -4.92
C SER A 94 2.94 9.12 -5.14
N HIS A 95 2.53 9.49 -6.35
CA HIS A 95 1.16 9.47 -6.82
C HIS A 95 1.07 8.78 -8.19
N CYS A 96 0.01 8.00 -8.39
CA CYS A 96 -0.39 7.50 -9.69
C CYS A 96 -1.88 7.80 -9.90
N ASN A 97 -2.19 8.67 -10.87
CA ASN A 97 -3.55 9.04 -11.23
C ASN A 97 -4.26 7.88 -11.96
N SER A 98 -4.73 6.89 -11.20
CA SER A 98 -5.43 5.70 -11.69
C SER A 98 -6.60 5.37 -10.79
N SER A 99 -7.76 5.09 -11.39
CA SER A 99 -8.97 4.63 -10.70
C SER A 99 -9.05 3.10 -10.56
N SER A 100 -7.97 2.36 -10.83
CA SER A 100 -7.92 0.89 -10.74
C SER A 100 -8.34 0.36 -9.37
N MET A 101 -8.89 -0.85 -9.31
CA MET A 101 -9.30 -1.49 -8.05
C MET A 101 -8.11 -1.96 -7.20
N THR A 102 -6.96 -2.16 -7.84
CA THR A 102 -5.69 -2.54 -7.22
C THR A 102 -4.59 -1.54 -7.59
N PRO A 103 -3.48 -1.49 -6.84
CA PRO A 103 -2.35 -0.63 -7.15
C PRO A 103 -1.82 -0.83 -8.58
N PRO A 104 -1.59 0.23 -9.36
CA PRO A 104 -1.00 0.15 -10.69
C PRO A 104 0.45 -0.35 -10.64
N SER A 105 0.85 -1.11 -11.66
CA SER A 105 2.24 -1.56 -11.80
C SER A 105 3.17 -0.50 -12.40
N THR A 106 2.63 0.53 -13.07
CA THR A 106 3.37 1.59 -13.75
C THR A 106 2.60 2.92 -13.69
N GLY A 107 3.23 4.03 -14.10
CA GLY A 107 2.61 5.36 -14.12
C GLY A 107 2.75 6.16 -12.82
N TRP A 108 3.62 5.71 -11.92
CA TRP A 108 3.94 6.39 -10.67
C TRP A 108 4.84 7.59 -10.91
N ARG A 109 4.48 8.73 -10.33
CA ARG A 109 5.32 9.94 -10.32
C ARG A 109 6.07 10.02 -9.00
N ILE A 110 7.38 10.26 -9.06
CA ILE A 110 8.29 10.33 -7.91
C ILE A 110 9.28 11.50 -8.15
N PRO A 111 9.34 12.52 -7.27
CA PRO A 111 8.36 12.83 -6.22
C PRO A 111 6.99 13.16 -6.85
N TRP A 112 5.91 12.95 -6.10
CA TRP A 112 4.53 13.12 -6.59
C TRP A 112 4.24 14.50 -7.21
N ASP A 113 4.93 15.55 -6.78
CA ASP A 113 4.82 16.95 -7.24
C ASP A 113 5.95 17.37 -8.18
N GLY A 114 6.86 16.44 -8.53
CA GLY A 114 7.97 16.69 -9.43
C GLY A 114 7.52 17.09 -10.83
N GLY A 115 8.28 17.98 -11.46
CA GLY A 115 8.14 18.29 -12.88
C GLY A 115 8.39 17.05 -13.73
N VAL A 116 7.57 16.87 -14.78
CA VAL A 116 7.73 15.81 -15.79
C VAL A 116 8.78 16.17 -16.83
#